data_AF-K2GUD8-F1
#
_entry.id   AF-K2GUD8-F1
#
_cell.length_a   1.000
_cell.length_b   1.000
_cell.length_c   1.000
_cell.angle_alpha   90.00
_cell.angle_beta   90.00
_cell.angle_gamma   90.00
#
_symmetry.space_group_name_H-M   'P 1'
#
loop_
_entity.id
_entity.type
_entity.pdbx_description
1 polymer ?
#
loop_
_entity_poly.entity_id
_entity_poly.type
_entity_poly.pdbx_seq_one_letter_code
_entity_poly.pdbx_strand_id
1 'polypeptide(L)'
;MSDWNEINKNLKYQKSIFGFTIVELVFVMVIIAILWTIWFLSFSKYTMNSRDSQRLEDLSIIQSWLENYRLKNWDYPEPSWAWINVAYSWAIVWTQWTVWDNLIQNIWSLNKKPLDPITSKEYSYSISRNQFKKSYELASDIEWDNLSFSPIDKTFAASNFNSNIKWNYNSLITRVFTWWLFYAITSPSITLSNINNTWWTFDILSLSWNILYKNKSNSWIAFTPKIVWSWPTLDLTISNADSFVEWIKTSFSSLSSESNYSSIFSSTWTQQKDIWKNIFVNYLWWEFNWT
;
A
#
# COMPACT_ATOMS: atom_id res chain seq x y z
N MET A 1 -16.55 -44.07 93.15
CA MET A 1 -15.87 -43.01 93.93
C MET A 1 -14.54 -42.76 93.22
N SER A 2 -14.28 -41.66 92.52
CA SER A 2 -14.95 -40.39 92.30
C SER A 2 -14.50 -39.87 90.94
N ASP A 3 -15.37 -39.14 90.27
CA ASP A 3 -15.06 -38.27 89.13
C ASP A 3 -13.75 -37.50 89.32
N TRP A 4 -12.95 -37.40 88.25
CA TRP A 4 -12.21 -36.17 87.93
C TRP A 4 -12.00 -36.11 86.41
N ASN A 5 -12.96 -35.46 85.76
CA ASN A 5 -12.75 -34.40 84.77
C ASN A 5 -11.80 -34.69 83.61
N GLU A 6 -12.39 -35.24 82.55
CA GLU A 6 -12.55 -34.54 81.27
C GLU A 6 -11.84 -33.16 81.17
N ILE A 7 -10.57 -33.15 80.79
CA ILE A 7 -9.93 -31.97 80.18
C ILE A 7 -9.73 -32.30 78.70
N ASN A 8 -10.84 -32.40 77.98
CA ASN A 8 -10.82 -32.39 76.53
C ASN A 8 -10.58 -30.94 76.09
N LYS A 9 -9.31 -30.54 76.08
CA LYS A 9 -8.87 -29.20 75.66
C LYS A 9 -9.05 -29.12 74.14
N ASN A 10 -10.29 -28.89 73.71
CA ASN A 10 -10.62 -28.50 72.35
C ASN A 10 -9.97 -27.14 72.08
N LEU A 11 -8.71 -27.16 71.63
CA LEU A 11 -8.07 -26.01 71.03
C LEU A 11 -8.78 -25.74 69.70
N LYS A 12 -9.90 -25.03 69.77
CA LYS A 12 -10.52 -24.38 68.61
C LYS A 12 -9.46 -23.45 68.04
N TYR A 13 -8.82 -23.85 66.96
CA TYR A 13 -8.11 -22.95 66.07
C TYR A 13 -9.13 -21.94 65.52
N GLN A 14 -9.31 -20.81 66.20
CA GLN A 14 -10.03 -19.68 65.63
C GLN A 14 -9.14 -19.12 64.51
N LYS A 15 -9.47 -19.50 63.28
CA LYS A 15 -8.89 -18.89 62.09
C LYS A 15 -9.33 -17.42 62.07
N SER A 16 -8.43 -16.50 62.43
CA SER A 16 -8.65 -15.07 62.22
C SER A 16 -8.81 -14.84 60.72
N ILE A 17 -10.03 -14.53 60.29
CA ILE A 17 -10.28 -14.07 58.94
C ILE A 17 -9.97 -12.57 58.97
N PHE A 18 -8.71 -12.22 58.68
CA PHE A 18 -8.35 -10.83 58.41
C PHE A 18 -9.06 -10.41 57.12
N GLY A 19 -10.12 -9.62 57.26
CA GLY A 19 -10.83 -9.02 56.13
C GLY A 19 -10.13 -7.76 55.65
N PHE A 20 -10.15 -7.52 54.34
CA PHE A 20 -9.62 -6.29 53.75
C PHE A 20 -10.36 -5.06 54.30
N THR A 21 -9.60 -4.02 54.60
CA THR A 21 -10.14 -2.70 54.94
C THR A 21 -10.68 -2.01 53.69
N ILE A 22 -11.62 -1.08 53.86
CA ILE A 22 -12.16 -0.28 52.75
C ILE A 22 -11.04 0.48 52.03
N VAL A 23 -10.05 0.98 52.78
CA VAL A 23 -8.91 1.73 52.23
C VAL A 23 -8.05 0.84 51.32
N GLU A 24 -7.77 -0.41 51.73
CA GLU A 24 -7.01 -1.36 50.91
C GLU A 24 -7.75 -1.71 49.61
N LEU A 25 -9.08 -1.87 49.67
CA LEU A 25 -9.89 -2.18 48.49
C LEU A 25 -9.88 -1.01 47.48
N VAL A 26 -10.01 0.23 47.96
CA VAL A 26 -9.98 1.42 47.09
C VAL A 26 -8.61 1.58 46.44
N PHE A 27 -7.53 1.35 47.18
CA PHE A 27 -6.16 1.44 46.64
C PHE A 27 -5.92 0.41 45.52
N VAL A 28 -6.40 -0.83 45.69
CA VAL A 28 -6.32 -1.87 44.66
C VAL A 28 -7.10 -1.47 43.41
N MET A 29 -8.31 -0.91 43.54
CA MET A 29 -9.10 -0.46 42.40
C MET A 29 -8.41 0.68 41.63
N VAL A 30 -7.75 1.61 42.31
CA VAL A 30 -6.99 2.69 41.67
C VAL A 30 -5.81 2.12 40.87
N ILE A 31 -5.07 1.17 41.43
CA ILE A 31 -3.97 0.49 40.72
C ILE A 31 -4.49 -0.25 39.49
N ILE A 32 -5.59 -0.99 39.62
CA ILE A 32 -6.21 -1.72 38.50
C ILE A 32 -6.65 -0.74 37.41
N ALA A 33 -7.25 0.40 37.76
CA ALA A 33 -7.67 1.42 36.80
C ALA A 33 -6.48 1.99 36.01
N ILE A 34 -5.37 2.28 36.69
CA ILE A 34 -4.14 2.75 36.05
C ILE A 34 -3.56 1.67 35.12
N LEU A 35 -3.47 0.41 35.57
CA LEU A 35 -2.97 -0.69 34.75
C LEU A 35 -3.85 -0.95 33.53
N TRP A 36 -5.17 -0.86 33.69
CA TRP A 36 -6.14 -1.04 32.59
C TRP A 36 -5.94 -0.02 31.48
N THR A 37 -5.73 1.25 31.81
CA THR A 37 -5.53 2.30 30.80
C THR A 37 -4.26 2.08 29.98
N ILE A 38 -3.13 1.74 30.63
CA ILE A 38 -1.86 1.44 29.95
C ILE A 38 -2.00 0.17 29.09
N TRP A 39 -2.64 -0.86 29.63
CA TRP A 39 -2.86 -2.12 28.92
C TRP A 39 -3.71 -1.93 27.66
N PHE A 40 -4.79 -1.14 27.75
CA PHE A 40 -5.68 -0.86 26.62
C PHE A 40 -4.96 -0.13 25.48
N LEU A 41 -4.14 0.88 25.79
CA LEU A 41 -3.35 1.61 24.78
C LEU A 41 -2.36 0.68 24.06
N SER A 42 -1.67 -0.18 24.82
CA SER A 42 -0.71 -1.15 24.27
C SER A 42 -1.39 -2.20 23.39
N PHE A 43 -2.51 -2.75 23.86
CA PHE A 43 -3.28 -3.76 23.14
C PHE A 43 -3.86 -3.22 21.82
N SER A 44 -4.36 -1.98 21.81
CA SER A 44 -4.88 -1.34 20.61
C SER A 44 -3.79 -1.25 19.53
N LYS A 45 -2.60 -0.73 19.89
CA LYS A 45 -1.45 -0.63 18.97
C LYS A 45 -1.00 -2.00 18.47
N TYR A 46 -0.88 -2.99 19.36
CA TYR A 46 -0.50 -4.36 18.98
C TYR A 46 -1.45 -4.94 17.94
N THR A 47 -2.76 -4.82 18.18
CA THR A 47 -3.78 -5.34 17.26
C THR A 47 -3.74 -4.62 15.91
N MET A 48 -3.50 -3.30 15.89
CA MET A 48 -3.30 -2.54 14.64
C MET A 48 -2.15 -3.09 13.81
N ASN A 49 -0.93 -3.21 14.36
CA ASN A 49 0.16 -3.79 13.55
C ASN A 49 0.06 -5.30 13.28
N SER A 50 -0.68 -6.08 14.07
CA SER A 50 -1.02 -7.45 13.65
C SER A 50 -1.87 -7.46 12.38
N ARG A 51 -2.88 -6.58 12.29
CA ARG A 51 -3.71 -6.44 11.08
C ARG A 51 -2.92 -5.92 9.88
N ASP A 52 -2.06 -4.92 10.07
CA ASP A 52 -1.20 -4.42 8.99
C ASP A 52 -0.21 -5.49 8.50
N SER A 53 0.36 -6.28 9.42
CA SER A 53 1.21 -7.42 9.04
C SER A 53 0.44 -8.42 8.18
N GLN A 54 -0.81 -8.71 8.54
CA GLN A 54 -1.68 -9.57 7.74
C GLN A 54 -1.96 -8.98 6.34
N ARG A 55 -2.26 -7.67 6.23
CA ARG A 55 -2.45 -6.99 4.93
C ARG A 55 -1.20 -7.08 4.04
N LEU A 56 -0.02 -6.87 4.63
CA LEU A 56 1.26 -6.94 3.91
C LEU A 56 1.58 -8.37 3.45
N GLU A 57 1.28 -9.36 4.28
CA GLU A 57 1.38 -10.77 3.93
C GLU A 57 0.43 -11.11 2.79
N ASP A 58 -0.86 -10.76 2.91
CA ASP A 58 -1.87 -10.96 1.88
C ASP A 58 -1.44 -10.38 0.52
N LEU A 59 -0.99 -9.12 0.50
CA LEU A 59 -0.46 -8.48 -0.72
C LEU A 59 0.76 -9.21 -1.29
N SER A 60 1.66 -9.70 -0.44
CA SER A 60 2.87 -10.40 -0.88
C SER A 60 2.56 -11.80 -1.44
N ILE A 61 1.57 -12.48 -0.88
CA ILE A 61 1.11 -13.76 -1.42
C ILE A 61 0.42 -13.52 -2.77
N ILE A 62 -0.49 -12.53 -2.89
CA ILE A 62 -1.14 -12.20 -4.17
C ILE A 62 -0.10 -11.86 -5.23
N GLN A 63 0.89 -11.04 -4.87
CA GLN A 63 2.00 -10.68 -5.75
C GLN A 63 2.71 -11.93 -6.29
N SER A 64 3.07 -12.86 -5.40
CA SER A 64 3.76 -14.11 -5.77
C SER A 64 2.93 -14.95 -6.75
N TRP A 65 1.62 -15.03 -6.56
CA TRP A 65 0.72 -15.74 -7.47
C TRP A 65 0.55 -15.04 -8.82
N LEU A 66 0.49 -13.70 -8.85
CA LEU A 66 0.45 -12.94 -10.11
C LEU A 66 1.72 -13.17 -10.93
N GLU A 67 2.90 -13.16 -10.29
CA GLU A 67 4.16 -13.47 -10.95
C GLU A 67 4.18 -14.91 -11.47
N ASN A 68 3.73 -15.88 -10.66
CA ASN A 68 3.62 -17.29 -11.08
C ASN A 68 2.64 -17.48 -12.25
N TYR A 69 1.52 -16.76 -12.25
CA TYR A 69 0.56 -16.79 -13.33
C TYR A 69 1.17 -16.22 -14.61
N ARG A 70 1.89 -15.09 -14.53
CA ARG A 70 2.60 -14.53 -15.69
C ARG A 70 3.62 -15.50 -16.27
N LEU A 71 4.35 -16.22 -15.43
CA LEU A 71 5.32 -17.23 -15.90
C LEU A 71 4.65 -18.38 -16.68
N LYS A 72 3.39 -18.70 -16.38
CA LYS A 72 2.63 -19.77 -17.07
C LYS A 72 1.90 -19.26 -18.32
N ASN A 73 1.29 -18.09 -18.22
CA ASN A 73 0.34 -17.58 -19.22
C ASN A 73 0.89 -16.41 -20.04
N TRP A 74 2.15 -16.02 -19.83
CA TRP A 74 2.85 -14.90 -20.48
C TRP A 74 2.24 -13.52 -20.25
N ASP A 75 1.17 -13.44 -19.46
CA ASP A 75 0.44 -12.20 -19.19
C ASP A 75 -0.18 -12.25 -17.79
N TYR A 76 -0.62 -11.10 -17.30
CA TYR A 76 -1.36 -11.00 -16.04
C TYR A 76 -2.86 -11.24 -16.26
N PRO A 77 -3.55 -11.78 -15.24
CA PRO A 77 -4.98 -12.04 -15.32
C PRO A 77 -5.77 -10.74 -15.44
N GLU A 78 -6.62 -10.68 -16.46
CA GLU A 78 -7.48 -9.54 -16.70
C GLU A 78 -8.85 -9.74 -16.06
N PRO A 79 -9.51 -8.65 -15.64
CA PRO A 79 -10.82 -8.72 -15.07
C PRO A 79 -11.86 -8.95 -16.15
N SER A 80 -12.90 -9.71 -15.81
CA SER A 80 -14.07 -9.87 -16.66
C SER A 80 -14.80 -8.55 -16.91
N TRP A 81 -14.65 -7.59 -15.99
CA TRP A 81 -15.21 -6.24 -16.09
C TRP A 81 -14.34 -5.27 -15.29
N ALA A 82 -14.14 -4.05 -15.80
CA ALA A 82 -13.36 -3.03 -15.10
C ALA A 82 -14.29 -2.11 -14.31
N TRP A 83 -13.89 -1.73 -13.09
CA TRP A 83 -14.63 -0.73 -12.31
C TRP A 83 -14.34 0.68 -12.78
N ILE A 84 -13.07 0.94 -13.10
CA ILE A 84 -12.59 2.22 -13.61
C ILE A 84 -11.68 1.95 -14.80
N ASN A 85 -11.90 2.71 -15.88
CA ASN A 85 -10.95 2.82 -16.98
C ASN A 85 -10.30 4.19 -16.93
N VAL A 86 -8.97 4.23 -17.03
CA VAL A 86 -8.26 5.48 -17.29
C VAL A 86 -7.77 5.43 -18.71
N ALA A 87 -8.20 6.39 -19.50
CA ALA A 87 -7.94 6.48 -20.92
C ALA A 87 -7.19 7.75 -21.27
N TYR A 88 -6.56 7.73 -22.43
CA TYR A 88 -5.99 8.90 -23.07
C TYR A 88 -6.17 8.75 -24.56
N SER A 89 -6.73 9.77 -25.21
CA SER A 89 -6.96 9.77 -26.67
C SER A 89 -7.59 8.46 -27.16
N TRP A 90 -8.74 8.12 -26.53
CA TRP A 90 -9.57 6.94 -26.82
C TRP A 90 -8.96 5.57 -26.53
N ALA A 91 -7.71 5.51 -26.06
CA ALA A 91 -7.05 4.28 -25.67
C ALA A 91 -7.00 4.15 -24.14
N ILE A 92 -7.31 2.96 -23.63
CA ILE A 92 -7.22 2.68 -22.19
C ILE A 92 -5.74 2.54 -21.82
N VAL A 93 -5.29 3.34 -20.86
CA VAL A 93 -3.93 3.35 -20.30
C VAL A 93 -3.81 2.32 -19.18
N TRP A 94 -4.81 2.26 -18.29
CA TRP A 94 -4.95 1.20 -17.30
C TRP A 94 -6.40 1.02 -16.91
N THR A 95 -6.65 -0.10 -16.28
CA THR A 95 -7.93 -0.42 -15.67
C THR A 95 -7.72 -0.73 -14.21
N GLN A 96 -8.68 -0.39 -13.36
CA GLN A 96 -8.66 -0.68 -11.92
C GLN A 96 -9.95 -1.39 -11.50
N TRP A 97 -9.79 -2.32 -10.57
CA TRP A 97 -10.85 -3.10 -9.94
C TRP A 97 -10.31 -3.71 -8.63
N THR A 98 -10.93 -4.76 -8.09
CA THR A 98 -10.46 -5.46 -6.88
C THR A 98 -10.04 -6.89 -7.12
N VAL A 99 -9.26 -7.45 -6.20
CA VAL A 99 -8.89 -8.86 -6.17
C VAL A 99 -10.13 -9.73 -5.89
N TRP A 100 -10.79 -10.11 -6.99
CA TRP A 100 -12.09 -10.78 -7.00
C TRP A 100 -11.98 -12.32 -7.03
N ASP A 101 -13.10 -13.02 -6.86
CA ASP A 101 -13.10 -14.48 -6.66
C ASP A 101 -12.54 -15.28 -7.83
N ASN A 102 -12.85 -14.90 -9.07
CA ASN A 102 -12.38 -15.64 -10.25
C ASN A 102 -10.86 -15.44 -10.47
N LEU A 103 -10.32 -14.27 -10.16
CA LEU A 103 -8.87 -14.06 -10.14
C LEU A 103 -8.20 -15.02 -9.16
N ILE A 104 -8.70 -15.05 -7.93
CA ILE A 104 -8.20 -15.95 -6.89
C ILE A 104 -8.31 -17.40 -7.38
N GLN A 105 -9.42 -17.85 -7.96
CA GLN A 105 -9.50 -19.21 -8.50
C GLN A 105 -8.47 -19.50 -9.61
N ASN A 106 -8.16 -18.53 -10.45
CA ASN A 106 -7.19 -18.67 -11.55
C ASN A 106 -5.73 -18.63 -11.09
N ILE A 107 -5.43 -17.89 -10.02
CA ILE A 107 -4.05 -17.69 -9.55
C ILE A 107 -3.74 -18.40 -8.24
N TRP A 108 -4.73 -18.83 -7.46
CA TRP A 108 -4.59 -19.16 -6.04
C TRP A 108 -5.50 -20.34 -5.66
N SER A 109 -4.88 -21.48 -5.33
CA SER A 109 -5.61 -22.72 -5.01
C SER A 109 -5.97 -22.91 -3.52
N LEU A 110 -5.90 -21.87 -2.67
CA LEU A 110 -6.24 -22.00 -1.24
C LEU A 110 -7.71 -21.66 -0.93
N ASN A 111 -8.19 -22.22 0.18
CA ASN A 111 -9.58 -22.20 0.64
C ASN A 111 -10.09 -20.86 1.19
N LYS A 112 -9.22 -19.86 1.38
CA LYS A 112 -9.62 -18.57 1.95
C LYS A 112 -9.08 -17.42 1.12
N LYS A 113 -10.01 -16.55 0.71
CA LYS A 113 -9.71 -15.29 0.04
C LYS A 113 -9.10 -14.29 1.03
N PRO A 114 -8.00 -13.62 0.67
CA PRO A 114 -7.45 -12.54 1.48
C PRO A 114 -8.41 -11.34 1.44
N LEU A 115 -8.80 -10.85 2.62
CA LEU A 115 -9.71 -9.71 2.80
C LEU A 115 -9.17 -8.83 3.91
N ASP A 116 -9.42 -7.53 3.81
CA ASP A 116 -9.02 -6.57 4.82
C ASP A 116 -9.57 -6.96 6.22
N PRO A 117 -8.72 -7.10 7.26
CA PRO A 117 -9.14 -7.62 8.56
C PRO A 117 -10.20 -6.79 9.30
N ILE A 118 -10.35 -5.51 8.97
CA ILE A 118 -11.36 -4.63 9.58
C ILE A 118 -12.58 -4.51 8.69
N THR A 119 -12.37 -4.06 7.46
CA THR A 119 -13.43 -3.66 6.55
C THR A 119 -14.04 -4.83 5.80
N SER A 120 -13.37 -6.00 5.83
CA SER A 120 -13.71 -7.17 5.01
C SER A 120 -13.79 -6.85 3.52
N LYS A 121 -13.13 -5.77 3.08
CA LYS A 121 -13.06 -5.36 1.68
C LYS A 121 -11.94 -6.10 0.96
N GLU A 122 -12.12 -6.22 -0.34
CA GLU A 122 -11.10 -6.74 -1.25
C GLU A 122 -9.99 -5.70 -1.47
N TYR A 123 -8.79 -6.19 -1.78
CA TYR A 123 -7.66 -5.33 -2.16
C TYR A 123 -7.85 -4.76 -3.56
N SER A 124 -7.36 -3.55 -3.80
CA SER A 124 -7.38 -2.94 -5.13
C SER A 124 -6.34 -3.59 -6.03
N TYR A 125 -6.72 -3.87 -7.27
CA TYR A 125 -5.86 -4.41 -8.32
C TYR A 125 -6.03 -3.61 -9.59
N SER A 126 -4.92 -3.12 -10.12
CA SER A 126 -4.87 -2.31 -11.33
C SER A 126 -3.89 -2.95 -12.31
N ILE A 127 -4.26 -2.99 -13.59
CA ILE A 127 -3.38 -3.43 -14.68
C ILE A 127 -3.23 -2.34 -15.72
N SER A 128 -2.02 -2.16 -16.22
CA SER A 128 -1.80 -1.36 -17.41
C SER A 128 -2.38 -2.03 -18.65
N ARG A 129 -2.92 -1.21 -19.54
CA ARG A 129 -3.48 -1.60 -20.82
C ARG A 129 -2.66 -0.98 -21.94
N ASN A 130 -2.78 -1.55 -23.13
CA ASN A 130 -2.14 -1.00 -24.32
C ASN A 130 -0.61 -0.87 -24.18
N GLN A 131 -0.01 -1.88 -23.55
CA GLN A 131 1.42 -2.00 -23.35
C GLN A 131 1.89 -3.36 -23.87
N PHE A 132 3.11 -3.39 -24.43
CA PHE A 132 3.79 -4.61 -24.89
C PHE A 132 3.93 -5.63 -23.76
N LYS A 133 4.30 -5.15 -22.56
CA LYS A 133 4.31 -5.92 -21.33
C LYS A 133 3.38 -5.24 -20.33
N LYS A 134 2.29 -5.92 -19.97
CA LYS A 134 1.39 -5.40 -18.94
C LYS A 134 2.11 -5.36 -17.61
N SER A 135 1.75 -4.37 -16.82
CA SER A 135 2.24 -4.15 -15.47
C SER A 135 1.05 -4.07 -14.55
N TYR A 136 1.24 -4.35 -13.27
CA TYR A 136 0.19 -4.29 -12.29
C TYR A 136 0.59 -3.52 -11.06
N GLU A 137 -0.45 -3.18 -10.31
CA GLU A 137 -0.37 -2.58 -9.00
C GLU A 137 -1.44 -3.17 -8.09
N LEU A 138 -1.03 -3.55 -6.88
CA LEU A 138 -1.90 -3.94 -5.78
C LEU A 138 -1.83 -2.87 -4.71
N ALA A 139 -2.98 -2.42 -4.21
CA ALA A 139 -3.04 -1.41 -3.17
C ALA A 139 -3.98 -1.83 -2.03
N SER A 140 -3.57 -1.48 -0.81
CA SER A 140 -4.36 -1.64 0.42
C SER A 140 -4.22 -0.43 1.31
N ASP A 141 -5.28 -0.09 2.03
CA ASP A 141 -5.21 0.86 3.13
C ASP A 141 -4.68 0.13 4.38
N ILE A 142 -3.64 0.68 5.01
CA ILE A 142 -3.00 0.22 6.25
C ILE A 142 -3.30 1.23 7.37
N GLU A 143 -3.38 0.78 8.61
CA GLU A 143 -3.74 1.62 9.76
C GLU A 143 -2.58 2.47 10.29
N TRP A 144 -1.35 2.14 9.89
CA TRP A 144 -0.12 2.68 10.46
C TRP A 144 0.16 4.15 10.12
N ASP A 145 0.95 4.83 10.97
CA ASP A 145 1.54 6.15 10.79
C ASP A 145 3.08 6.00 10.62
N ASN A 146 3.55 5.98 9.36
CA ASN A 146 4.95 5.96 8.90
C ASN A 146 5.79 4.67 9.07
N LEU A 147 6.32 4.18 7.95
CA LEU A 147 7.33 3.12 7.87
C LEU A 147 8.69 3.64 8.36
N SER A 148 9.12 3.21 9.54
CA SER A 148 10.53 3.11 9.89
C SER A 148 10.68 2.15 11.06
N PHE A 149 11.43 1.09 10.83
CA PHE A 149 11.88 0.16 11.86
C PHE A 149 12.73 0.93 12.89
N SER A 150 12.17 1.32 14.05
CA SER A 150 12.94 1.63 15.28
C SER A 150 12.01 1.77 16.50
N PRO A 151 12.37 1.22 17.68
CA PRO A 151 11.52 1.18 18.85
C PRO A 151 11.80 2.38 19.76
N ILE A 152 11.14 3.52 19.56
CA ILE A 152 11.01 4.52 20.65
C ILE A 152 9.63 5.18 20.56
N ASP A 153 8.99 5.27 21.72
CA ASP A 153 7.70 5.89 21.99
C ASP A 153 7.45 7.19 21.22
N LYS A 154 6.35 7.20 20.46
CA LYS A 154 5.63 8.42 20.09
C LYS A 154 4.14 8.14 20.16
N THR A 155 3.46 8.91 20.99
CA THR A 155 2.01 9.11 20.94
C THR A 155 1.73 10.28 20.00
N PHE A 156 1.09 9.99 18.86
CA PHE A 156 0.39 10.99 18.07
C PHE A 156 -1.00 10.44 17.76
N ALA A 157 -2.02 11.22 18.11
CA ALA A 157 -3.38 11.01 17.65
C ALA A 157 -3.51 11.70 16.29
N ALA A 158 -3.39 10.93 15.22
CA ALA A 158 -3.91 11.26 13.91
C ALA A 158 -4.38 9.95 13.28
N SER A 159 -5.67 9.64 13.45
CA SER A 159 -6.30 8.62 12.62
C SER A 159 -6.22 9.10 11.17
N ASN A 160 -5.53 8.37 10.29
CA ASN A 160 -5.72 8.37 8.84
C ASN A 160 -4.91 7.22 8.24
N PHE A 161 -5.61 6.25 7.64
CA PHE A 161 -4.99 5.09 7.01
C PHE A 161 -3.90 5.50 6.00
N ASN A 162 -2.72 4.86 6.04
CA ASN A 162 -1.68 4.97 5.03
C ASN A 162 -2.00 4.05 3.86
N SER A 163 -1.68 4.39 2.61
CA SER A 163 -1.81 3.43 1.51
C SER A 163 -0.49 2.69 1.25
N ASN A 164 -0.54 1.36 1.26
CA ASN A 164 0.57 0.50 0.87
C ASN A 164 0.32 -0.07 -0.52
N ILE A 165 1.35 -0.02 -1.37
CA ILE A 165 1.27 -0.44 -2.76
C ILE A 165 2.39 -1.45 -3.06
N LYS A 166 2.06 -2.51 -3.79
CA LYS A 166 2.99 -3.47 -4.40
C LYS A 166 2.81 -3.42 -5.91
N TRP A 167 3.91 -3.40 -6.67
CA TRP A 167 3.85 -3.21 -8.10
C TRP A 167 5.07 -3.81 -8.81
N ASN A 168 5.01 -3.89 -10.13
CA ASN A 168 6.11 -4.39 -10.97
C ASN A 168 6.57 -3.40 -12.05
N TYR A 169 6.22 -2.11 -11.96
CA TYR A 169 6.62 -1.03 -12.87
C TYR A 169 7.47 0.07 -12.20
N ASN A 170 7.86 1.09 -12.95
CA ASN A 170 8.80 2.13 -12.52
C ASN A 170 8.21 3.28 -11.68
N SER A 171 6.89 3.33 -11.42
CA SER A 171 6.21 4.43 -10.68
C SER A 171 6.47 5.84 -11.23
N LEU A 172 6.77 5.96 -12.53
CA LEU A 172 7.10 7.23 -13.18
C LEU A 172 6.28 7.47 -14.44
N ILE A 173 6.18 6.46 -15.30
CA ILE A 173 5.66 6.64 -16.66
C ILE A 173 4.76 5.47 -17.02
N THR A 174 3.64 5.82 -17.62
CA THR A 174 2.74 4.90 -18.31
C THR A 174 2.78 5.18 -19.80
N ARG A 175 2.66 4.12 -20.61
CA ARG A 175 2.64 4.25 -22.07
C ARG A 175 1.27 3.88 -22.60
N VAL A 176 0.87 4.54 -23.67
CA VAL A 176 -0.32 4.21 -24.45
C VAL A 176 -0.05 4.42 -25.94
N PHE A 177 -0.52 3.48 -26.77
CA PHE A 177 -0.46 3.58 -28.23
C PHE A 177 -1.85 3.82 -28.79
N THR A 178 -2.04 4.89 -29.55
CA THR A 178 -3.34 5.20 -30.14
C THR A 178 -3.13 5.76 -31.53
N TRP A 179 -3.96 5.29 -32.47
CA TRP A 179 -3.84 5.56 -33.90
C TRP A 179 -2.49 5.08 -34.46
N TRP A 180 -1.50 5.97 -34.51
CA TRP A 180 -0.13 5.71 -34.96
C TRP A 180 0.89 6.40 -34.06
N LEU A 181 0.49 6.90 -32.89
CA LEU A 181 1.33 7.64 -31.97
C LEU A 181 1.51 6.89 -30.65
N PHE A 182 2.75 6.87 -30.17
CA PHE A 182 3.07 6.45 -28.82
C PHE A 182 3.11 7.66 -27.91
N TYR A 183 2.38 7.57 -26.81
CA TYR A 183 2.41 8.57 -25.76
C TYR A 183 3.07 8.00 -24.51
N ALA A 184 3.96 8.79 -23.91
CA ALA A 184 4.47 8.55 -22.58
C ALA A 184 3.85 9.60 -21.64
N ILE A 185 3.16 9.13 -20.60
CA ILE A 185 2.39 9.96 -19.69
C ILE A 185 2.89 9.69 -18.28
N THR A 186 3.22 10.75 -17.56
CA THR A 186 3.73 10.63 -16.20
C THR A 186 2.62 10.18 -15.25
N SER A 187 2.91 9.19 -14.41
CA SER A 187 1.99 8.75 -13.36
C SER A 187 2.76 8.06 -12.22
N PRO A 188 2.64 8.53 -10.95
CA PRO A 188 3.29 7.91 -9.80
C PRO A 188 2.67 6.55 -9.43
N SER A 189 1.37 6.41 -9.66
CA SER A 189 0.59 5.21 -9.38
C SER A 189 -0.37 4.92 -10.55
N ILE A 190 -0.76 3.65 -10.73
CA ILE A 190 -1.84 3.25 -11.66
C ILE A 190 -3.10 2.83 -10.90
N THR A 191 -3.18 3.16 -9.61
CA THR A 191 -4.33 2.93 -8.74
C THR A 191 -4.82 4.27 -8.23
N LEU A 192 -6.12 4.44 -8.29
CA LEU A 192 -6.83 5.62 -7.82
C LEU A 192 -7.48 5.30 -6.48
N SER A 193 -7.37 6.24 -5.54
CA SER A 193 -8.00 6.13 -4.22
C SER A 193 -9.46 6.58 -4.28
N ASN A 194 -10.33 5.88 -3.56
CA ASN A 194 -11.69 6.34 -3.20
C ASN A 194 -12.50 6.96 -4.35
N ILE A 195 -12.73 6.18 -5.40
CA ILE A 195 -13.65 6.60 -6.47
C ILE A 195 -15.05 6.14 -6.09
N ASN A 196 -15.87 7.08 -5.61
CA ASN A 196 -17.28 6.85 -5.30
C ASN A 196 -18.11 6.45 -6.54
N ASN A 197 -17.58 6.70 -7.74
CA ASN A 197 -18.24 6.41 -9.00
C ASN A 197 -17.74 5.09 -9.58
N THR A 198 -18.66 4.14 -9.70
CA THR A 198 -18.44 2.90 -10.46
C THR A 198 -18.81 3.17 -11.94
N TRP A 199 -18.10 2.53 -12.89
CA TRP A 199 -18.42 2.49 -14.33
C TRP A 199 -18.06 3.72 -15.19
N TRP A 200 -17.00 4.45 -14.85
CA TRP A 200 -16.59 5.65 -15.62
C TRP A 200 -15.24 5.44 -16.31
N THR A 201 -15.10 6.08 -17.47
CA THR A 201 -13.82 6.24 -18.14
C THR A 201 -13.33 7.66 -17.90
N PHE A 202 -12.17 7.81 -17.26
CA PHE A 202 -11.55 9.10 -16.99
C PHE A 202 -10.45 9.37 -18.01
N ASP A 203 -10.33 10.63 -18.45
CA ASP A 203 -9.12 11.05 -19.14
C ASP A 203 -8.00 11.16 -18.11
N ILE A 204 -6.85 10.53 -18.36
CA ILE A 204 -5.68 10.59 -17.48
C ILE A 204 -5.28 12.03 -17.14
N LEU A 205 -5.40 12.96 -18.08
CA LEU A 205 -5.05 14.37 -17.87
C LEU A 205 -6.07 15.10 -16.98
N SER A 206 -7.28 14.56 -16.85
CA SER A 206 -8.31 15.07 -15.94
C SER A 206 -8.13 14.61 -14.49
N LEU A 207 -7.24 13.64 -14.23
CA LEU A 207 -6.99 13.06 -12.89
C LEU A 207 -6.18 13.97 -11.95
N SER A 208 -6.18 15.28 -12.21
CA SER A 208 -5.59 16.25 -11.30
C SER A 208 -6.15 16.01 -9.89
N TRP A 209 -5.27 15.75 -8.92
CA TRP A 209 -5.60 15.58 -7.49
C TRP A 209 -6.12 14.21 -7.02
N ASN A 210 -6.10 13.15 -7.84
CA ASN A 210 -6.76 11.87 -7.51
C ASN A 210 -5.86 10.61 -7.45
N ILE A 211 -4.54 10.75 -7.43
CA ILE A 211 -3.63 9.58 -7.51
C ILE A 211 -3.15 9.15 -6.12
N LEU A 212 -3.18 7.85 -5.88
CA LEU A 212 -2.81 7.19 -4.63
C LEU A 212 -1.28 7.15 -4.48
N TYR A 213 -0.77 7.44 -3.28
CA TYR A 213 0.66 7.50 -3.04
C TYR A 213 1.14 6.46 -2.03
N LYS A 214 2.32 5.90 -2.28
CA LYS A 214 2.91 4.92 -1.36
C LYS A 214 3.35 5.60 -0.06
N ASN A 215 2.93 5.07 1.08
CA ASN A 215 3.40 5.52 2.41
C ASN A 215 2.95 6.93 2.83
N LYS A 216 1.75 7.37 2.42
CA LYS A 216 1.11 8.59 2.96
C LYS A 216 -0.32 8.34 3.43
N SER A 217 -0.72 9.13 4.44
CA SER A 217 -1.92 8.90 5.23
C SER A 217 -3.10 9.60 4.59
N ASN A 218 -3.89 8.85 3.82
CA ASN A 218 -5.11 9.30 3.15
C ASN A 218 -5.04 10.74 2.59
N SER A 219 -3.86 11.12 2.11
CA SER A 219 -3.58 12.43 1.58
C SER A 219 -3.26 12.22 0.12
N TRP A 220 -4.32 12.38 -0.68
CA TRP A 220 -4.27 12.69 -2.10
C TRP A 220 -2.98 13.40 -2.43
N ILE A 221 -2.23 12.87 -3.39
CA ILE A 221 -1.19 13.68 -3.97
C ILE A 221 -1.79 14.45 -5.14
N ALA A 222 -1.66 15.77 -5.01
CA ALA A 222 -1.79 16.71 -6.09
C ALA A 222 -0.75 16.38 -7.17
N PHE A 223 -1.10 15.45 -8.05
CA PHE A 223 -0.31 15.12 -9.21
C PHE A 223 -1.15 15.40 -10.45
N THR A 224 -0.55 16.12 -11.39
CA THR A 224 -1.14 16.42 -12.69
C THR A 224 -0.34 15.65 -13.74
N PRO A 225 -0.88 14.54 -14.28
CA PRO A 225 -0.23 13.82 -15.37
C PRO A 225 0.12 14.74 -16.52
N LYS A 226 1.33 14.58 -17.07
CA LYS A 226 1.79 15.31 -18.24
C LYS A 226 2.24 14.33 -19.31
N ILE A 227 1.98 14.70 -20.56
CA ILE A 227 2.54 14.00 -21.70
C ILE A 227 3.99 14.46 -21.83
N VAL A 228 4.90 13.50 -21.71
CA VAL A 228 6.33 13.73 -21.84
C VAL A 228 6.86 13.21 -23.19
N TRP A 229 6.09 12.39 -23.91
CA TRP A 229 6.45 11.99 -25.28
C TRP A 229 5.19 11.78 -26.11
N SER A 230 5.25 12.16 -27.38
CA SER A 230 4.20 11.91 -28.36
C SER A 230 4.79 11.82 -29.76
N TRP A 231 5.26 10.64 -30.17
CA TRP A 231 5.83 10.42 -31.49
C TRP A 231 5.41 9.08 -32.09
N PRO A 232 5.43 8.92 -33.43
CA PRO A 232 5.11 7.66 -34.09
C PRO A 232 6.18 6.58 -33.85
N THR A 233 7.41 7.00 -33.56
CA THR A 233 8.53 6.11 -33.30
C THR A 233 8.90 6.10 -31.82
N LEU A 234 9.46 4.99 -31.40
CA LEU A 234 9.88 4.73 -30.02
C LEU A 234 11.36 5.11 -29.79
N ASP A 235 11.97 5.82 -30.74
CA ASP A 235 13.40 6.15 -30.73
C ASP A 235 13.65 7.54 -30.15
N LEU A 236 14.50 7.60 -29.12
CA LEU A 236 14.94 8.84 -28.49
C LEU A 236 16.38 9.15 -28.90
N THR A 237 16.56 10.22 -29.69
CA THR A 237 17.88 10.84 -29.91
C THR A 237 18.37 11.52 -28.62
N ILE A 238 19.67 11.77 -28.46
CA ILE A 238 20.25 12.36 -27.22
C ILE A 238 19.59 13.70 -26.85
N SER A 239 19.39 14.59 -27.83
CA SER A 239 18.74 15.88 -27.55
C SER A 239 17.27 15.73 -27.13
N ASN A 240 16.58 14.74 -27.68
CA ASN A 240 15.20 14.42 -27.31
C ASN A 240 15.15 13.73 -25.95
N ALA A 241 16.16 12.94 -25.60
CA ALA A 241 16.30 12.28 -24.32
C ALA A 241 16.46 13.25 -23.15
N ASP A 242 17.32 14.25 -23.30
CA ASP A 242 17.55 15.26 -22.27
C ASP A 242 16.27 16.07 -22.01
N SER A 243 15.60 16.48 -23.09
CA SER A 243 14.30 17.16 -23.03
C SER A 243 13.24 16.28 -22.38
N PHE A 244 13.23 14.98 -22.72
CA PHE A 244 12.30 14.00 -22.16
C PHE A 244 12.48 13.82 -20.65
N VAL A 245 13.73 13.65 -20.20
CA VAL A 245 14.10 13.56 -18.79
C VAL A 245 13.70 14.83 -18.04
N GLU A 246 13.94 16.01 -18.63
CA GLU A 246 13.57 17.28 -18.02
C GLU A 246 12.04 17.42 -17.89
N TRP A 247 11.28 16.99 -18.90
CA TRP A 247 9.82 16.98 -18.81
C TRP A 247 9.29 16.01 -17.74
N ILE A 248 9.98 14.89 -17.49
CA ILE A 248 9.64 14.03 -16.35
C ILE A 248 9.95 14.74 -15.03
N LYS A 249 11.16 15.29 -14.85
CA LYS A 249 11.55 16.01 -13.63
C LYS A 249 10.57 17.14 -13.31
N THR A 250 10.17 17.92 -14.31
CA THR A 250 9.19 19.00 -14.16
C THR A 250 7.75 18.52 -13.92
N SER A 251 7.43 17.26 -14.24
CA SER A 251 6.15 16.64 -13.86
C SER A 251 6.12 16.23 -12.39
N PHE A 252 7.25 15.74 -11.88
CA PHE A 252 7.40 15.26 -10.50
C PHE A 252 7.97 16.30 -9.53
N SER A 253 8.10 17.57 -9.93
CA SER A 253 8.73 18.62 -9.12
C SER A 253 7.99 18.88 -7.80
N SER A 254 6.67 18.73 -7.76
CA SER A 254 5.88 18.81 -6.52
C SER A 254 6.17 17.67 -5.54
N LEU A 255 6.83 16.60 -6.01
CA LEU A 255 7.17 15.41 -5.25
C LEU A 255 8.66 15.28 -4.97
N SER A 256 9.47 16.29 -5.28
CA SER A 256 10.92 16.20 -5.16
C SER A 256 11.42 15.99 -3.73
N SER A 257 10.67 16.44 -2.72
CA SER A 257 10.97 16.26 -1.30
C SER A 257 10.67 14.85 -0.79
N GLU A 258 9.97 14.04 -1.56
CA GLU A 258 9.60 12.70 -1.17
C GLU A 258 10.77 11.71 -1.27
N SER A 259 10.90 10.82 -0.30
CA SER A 259 12.00 9.85 -0.24
C SER A 259 12.14 8.97 -1.49
N ASN A 260 11.02 8.65 -2.16
CA ASN A 260 11.02 7.84 -3.38
C ASN A 260 11.54 8.59 -4.61
N TYR A 261 11.42 9.92 -4.64
CA TYR A 261 11.75 10.74 -5.80
C TYR A 261 13.00 11.60 -5.59
N SER A 262 13.42 11.82 -4.33
CA SER A 262 14.59 12.62 -3.98
C SER A 262 15.88 12.13 -4.65
N SER A 263 16.02 10.81 -4.86
CA SER A 263 17.16 10.20 -5.58
C SER A 263 17.23 10.59 -7.06
N ILE A 264 16.09 10.82 -7.70
CA ILE A 264 16.00 11.29 -9.09
C ILE A 264 16.49 12.73 -9.22
N PHE A 265 16.18 13.57 -8.22
CA PHE A 265 16.53 15.00 -8.24
C PHE A 265 17.95 15.29 -7.73
N SER A 266 18.51 14.44 -6.85
CA SER A 266 19.82 14.66 -6.21
C SER A 266 21.00 13.95 -6.87
N SER A 267 20.75 13.07 -7.85
CA SER A 267 21.81 12.29 -8.52
C SER A 267 22.65 13.10 -9.50
N THR A 268 23.91 12.70 -9.67
CA THR A 268 24.81 13.30 -10.68
C THR A 268 24.41 12.90 -12.10
N TRP A 269 24.79 13.68 -13.13
CA TRP A 269 24.40 13.42 -14.53
C TRP A 269 24.74 11.99 -15.01
N THR A 270 25.92 11.48 -14.65
CA THR A 270 26.34 10.12 -15.00
C THR A 270 25.47 9.05 -14.36
N GLN A 271 25.14 9.19 -13.07
CA GLN A 271 24.24 8.28 -12.35
C GLN A 271 22.79 8.39 -12.85
N GLN A 272 22.36 9.59 -13.25
CA GLN A 272 21.05 9.82 -13.85
C GLN A 272 20.91 9.05 -15.17
N LYS A 273 21.93 9.05 -16.04
CA LYS A 273 21.88 8.30 -17.31
C LYS A 273 21.62 6.81 -17.09
N ASP A 274 22.28 6.18 -16.12
CA ASP A 274 22.07 4.75 -15.83
C ASP A 274 20.68 4.47 -15.25
N ILE A 275 20.18 5.35 -14.36
CA ILE A 275 18.82 5.29 -13.83
C ILE A 275 17.80 5.39 -14.98
N TRP A 276 17.94 6.38 -15.85
CA TRP A 276 17.05 6.61 -16.98
C TRP A 276 17.13 5.50 -18.03
N LYS A 277 18.33 4.99 -18.33
CA LYS A 277 18.52 3.84 -19.22
C LYS A 277 17.77 2.61 -18.70
N ASN A 278 17.89 2.30 -17.42
CA ASN A 278 17.15 1.20 -16.80
C ASN A 278 15.64 1.41 -16.84
N ILE A 279 15.17 2.65 -16.64
CA ILE A 279 13.75 3.00 -16.73
C ILE A 279 13.22 2.80 -18.16
N PHE A 280 13.97 3.21 -19.18
CA PHE A 280 13.51 3.16 -20.58
C PHE A 280 13.59 1.78 -21.21
N VAL A 281 14.70 1.07 -20.99
CA VAL A 281 14.91 -0.26 -21.58
C VAL A 281 13.96 -1.29 -20.96
N ASN A 282 13.81 -1.31 -19.62
CA ASN A 282 13.06 -2.38 -18.95
C ASN A 282 11.54 -2.21 -19.03
N TYR A 283 11.04 -0.98 -19.16
CA TYR A 283 9.60 -0.70 -19.02
C TYR A 283 8.94 -0.16 -20.29
N LEU A 284 9.68 0.60 -21.10
CA LEU A 284 9.14 1.17 -22.33
C LEU A 284 9.59 0.40 -23.57
N TRP A 285 10.58 -0.51 -23.43
CA TRP A 285 11.26 -1.18 -24.54
C TRP A 285 11.79 -0.16 -25.56
N TRP A 286 12.23 0.99 -25.05
CA TRP A 286 12.89 2.01 -25.86
C TRP A 286 14.36 1.65 -25.98
N GLU A 287 14.83 1.39 -27.21
CA GLU A 287 16.26 1.29 -27.46
C GLU A 287 16.85 2.70 -27.41
N PHE A 288 17.83 2.86 -26.51
CA PHE A 288 18.42 4.14 -26.18
C PHE A 288 19.91 4.10 -26.46
N ASN A 289 20.34 4.83 -27.48
CA ASN A 289 21.75 5.00 -27.80
C ASN A 289 22.28 6.27 -27.12
N TRP A 290 22.85 6.09 -25.93
CA TRP A 290 23.70 7.10 -25.30
C TRP A 290 25.07 7.07 -25.98
N THR A 291 25.31 7.93 -26.97
CA THR A 291 26.67 8.18 -27.49
C THR A 291 27.18 9.52 -27.02
#